data_AF-A0A090N4P3-F1
#
_entry.id   AF-A0A090N4P3-F1
#
_cell.length_a   1.000
_cell.length_b   1.000
_cell.length_c   1.000
_cell.angle_alpha   90.00
_cell.angle_beta   90.00
_cell.angle_gamma   90.00
#
_symmetry.space_group_name_H-M   'P 1'
#
loop_
_entity.id
_entity.type
_entity.pdbx_description
1 polymer ?
#
loop_
_entity_poly.entity_id
_entity_poly.type
_entity_poly.pdbx_seq_one_letter_code
_entity_poly.pdbx_strand_id
1 'polypeptide(L)'
;MHEFERETRDASQSSTENPSRSPRTRRSAKCARKSSQEDAGPSLLGFCTVDAKTLGASTASAVKYEEPLECGQVSKRRDERLTTYDASNLRRLRGPNAGAGADLNRGFGTFKDRDRREIYPAPVNDIFGAIEASGQTKVLEDVDVVTWRGNVSKLLTTAWNKSDSWTMEAELVNKTIVLNVKETEEGMRKVLVRDECEERMCYWGYAFEEAACSEKPFEEPVDCMENFCCVIKTKLGDLNILMCGEVDCFDGGDAELANFVELKTSRVMTNEREVKRFEREKLLKWWAQSFAMGVRRIMVGFRDDRGRVVKTQMLETLKLPGYVAKHPNAWNSKDALRCALVVLTKLKELLSHEPSGVRVRVEYEPKKVAHRVNFIRDNSIPDFIPEGARAKLMSGGSWPQNDLPARAMTKTPAGSEARDAAPELSETASAMSIRASAGTNRLEYIRSLGPAALLYMQGKDPRRSLRGRIDDDTMGGIGIDPSAWMQNTHGVVSISRAASSGVKDRKRAAEEENDNTFDGGAN
;
A
#
# COMPACT_ATOMS: atom_id res chain seq x y z
N MET A 1 49.79 26.17 -50.86
CA MET A 1 49.69 26.50 -52.29
C MET A 1 48.55 27.49 -52.44
N HIS A 2 48.85 28.67 -52.99
CA HIS A 2 47.94 29.70 -53.55
C HIS A 2 46.68 30.09 -52.71
N GLU A 3 46.52 31.31 -52.14
CA GLU A 3 46.82 32.67 -52.67
C GLU A 3 46.02 32.90 -53.97
N PHE A 4 45.11 33.85 -54.18
CA PHE A 4 44.94 35.24 -53.73
C PHE A 4 43.44 35.47 -53.35
N GLU A 5 42.91 36.64 -52.98
CA GLU A 5 43.42 38.02 -53.03
C GLU A 5 42.94 38.86 -51.81
N ARG A 6 43.20 40.17 -51.83
CA ARG A 6 42.77 41.27 -50.94
C ARG A 6 42.16 42.41 -51.76
N GLU A 7 41.31 43.23 -51.16
CA GLU A 7 41.36 44.72 -51.22
C GLU A 7 40.70 45.24 -49.90
N THR A 8 41.29 46.06 -49.01
CA THR A 8 41.68 47.50 -49.09
C THR A 8 40.51 48.44 -49.41
N ARG A 9 40.20 49.58 -48.77
CA ARG A 9 40.82 50.56 -47.81
C ARG A 9 39.65 51.42 -47.22
N ASP A 10 39.73 52.39 -46.30
CA ASP A 10 40.74 52.94 -45.36
C ASP A 10 39.94 53.60 -44.18
N ALA A 11 40.35 53.54 -42.91
CA ALA A 11 41.23 54.47 -42.18
C ALA A 11 40.78 55.95 -42.04
N SER A 12 40.43 56.36 -40.81
CA SER A 12 40.86 57.64 -40.20
C SER A 12 40.51 57.71 -38.70
N GLN A 13 41.34 58.41 -37.92
CA GLN A 13 41.27 58.53 -36.46
C GLN A 13 41.08 59.99 -36.03
N SER A 14 40.41 60.23 -34.89
CA SER A 14 40.69 61.27 -33.86
C SER A 14 39.47 61.32 -32.90
N SER A 15 39.56 61.08 -31.59
CA SER A 15 40.36 61.66 -30.49
C SER A 15 39.92 63.07 -30.06
N THR A 16 39.27 63.18 -28.89
CA THR A 16 39.41 64.31 -27.94
C THR A 16 38.71 63.99 -26.60
N GLU A 17 39.07 64.72 -25.54
CA GLU A 17 38.81 64.35 -24.14
C GLU A 17 37.68 65.15 -23.44
N ASN A 18 37.32 64.65 -22.24
CA ASN A 18 36.55 65.19 -21.09
C ASN A 18 36.77 66.69 -20.68
N PRO A 19 36.08 67.27 -19.65
CA PRO A 19 34.85 66.89 -18.91
C PRO A 19 33.87 68.03 -18.46
N SER A 20 32.75 67.65 -17.81
CA SER A 20 32.12 68.26 -16.59
C SER A 20 30.88 69.21 -16.63
N ARG A 21 30.11 69.16 -15.51
CA ARG A 21 29.03 70.04 -14.96
C ARG A 21 27.53 69.83 -15.36
N SER A 22 26.84 69.02 -14.53
CA SER A 22 25.58 69.25 -13.75
C SER A 22 24.55 70.34 -14.12
N PRO A 23 23.30 70.30 -13.58
CA PRO A 23 22.35 69.18 -13.45
C PRO A 23 20.91 69.59 -13.91
N ARG A 24 20.02 68.63 -14.23
CA ARG A 24 18.57 68.94 -14.39
C ARG A 24 17.66 67.92 -13.70
N THR A 25 16.70 68.47 -12.96
CA THR A 25 15.68 67.80 -12.16
C THR A 25 14.71 66.98 -13.02
N ARG A 26 14.44 65.72 -12.62
CA ARG A 26 13.31 64.94 -13.15
C ARG A 26 12.17 64.93 -12.14
N ARG A 27 11.02 65.47 -12.54
CA ARG A 27 9.75 65.36 -11.80
C ARG A 27 9.31 63.90 -11.74
N SER A 28 8.71 63.53 -10.62
CA SER A 28 8.12 62.21 -10.39
C SER A 28 6.84 62.03 -11.21
N ALA A 29 6.79 60.97 -12.02
CA ALA A 29 5.54 60.41 -12.52
C ALA A 29 5.30 59.08 -11.79
N LYS A 30 4.25 59.02 -10.96
CA LYS A 30 3.81 57.78 -10.32
C LYS A 30 3.24 56.84 -11.39
N CYS A 31 4.03 55.90 -11.88
CA CYS A 31 3.50 54.77 -12.62
C CYS A 31 2.94 53.75 -11.61
N ALA A 32 1.64 53.43 -11.72
CA ALA A 32 1.02 52.42 -10.88
C ALA A 32 1.59 51.04 -11.24
N ARG A 33 2.39 50.46 -10.35
CA ARG A 33 2.77 49.04 -10.44
C ARG A 33 1.49 48.21 -10.31
N LYS A 34 0.97 47.73 -11.44
CA LYS A 34 0.30 46.43 -11.44
C LYS A 34 1.32 45.43 -10.88
N SER A 35 0.98 44.77 -9.78
CA SER A 35 1.74 43.62 -9.30
C SER A 35 1.56 42.51 -10.34
N SER A 36 2.53 42.37 -11.23
CA SER A 36 2.79 41.07 -11.84
C SER A 36 2.98 40.08 -10.70
N GLN A 37 2.13 39.05 -10.65
CA GLN A 37 2.53 37.81 -10.00
C GLN A 37 3.72 37.31 -10.81
N GLU A 38 4.92 37.58 -10.30
CA GLU A 38 6.09 36.80 -10.69
C GLU A 38 5.79 35.36 -10.27
N ASP A 39 6.03 34.40 -11.17
CA ASP A 39 5.96 32.97 -10.85
C ASP A 39 7.07 32.66 -9.85
N ALA A 40 6.74 32.87 -8.57
CA ALA A 40 7.58 32.46 -7.46
C ALA A 40 7.69 30.94 -7.51
N GLY A 41 8.90 30.46 -7.84
CA GLY A 41 9.20 29.04 -7.90
C GLY A 41 8.98 28.32 -6.57
N PRO A 42 9.21 26.99 -6.53
CA PRO A 42 8.90 26.16 -5.38
C PRO A 42 9.45 26.74 -4.06
N SER A 43 8.57 26.93 -3.07
CA SER A 43 8.88 27.60 -1.81
C SER A 43 8.46 26.76 -0.60
N LEU A 44 9.35 26.63 0.38
CA LEU A 44 9.10 25.82 1.57
C LEU A 44 8.04 26.47 2.47
N LEU A 45 6.89 25.82 2.65
CA LEU A 45 5.86 26.22 3.61
C LEU A 45 6.21 25.76 5.03
N GLY A 46 6.81 24.59 5.16
CA GLY A 46 7.18 24.02 6.45
C GLY A 46 7.72 22.61 6.33
N PHE A 47 7.91 21.98 7.48
CA PHE A 47 8.32 20.57 7.57
C PHE A 47 7.79 19.96 8.88
N CYS A 48 7.86 18.63 8.96
CA CYS A 48 7.73 17.91 10.22
C CYS A 48 8.85 16.85 10.36
N THR A 49 9.12 16.45 11.60
CA THR A 49 10.11 15.41 11.92
C THR A 49 9.39 14.14 12.36
N VAL A 50 9.78 13.01 11.78
CA VAL A 50 9.17 11.68 11.96
C VAL A 50 10.21 10.65 12.39
N ASP A 51 11.06 11.00 13.36
CA ASP A 51 11.97 10.04 14.01
C ASP A 51 11.15 9.09 14.90
N ALA A 52 11.35 7.79 14.71
CA ALA A 52 10.71 6.74 15.49
C ALA A 52 10.93 6.89 17.01
N LYS A 53 12.09 7.41 17.44
CA LYS A 53 12.34 7.64 18.88
C LYS A 53 11.45 8.74 19.45
N THR A 54 11.35 9.87 18.75
CA THR A 54 10.51 11.00 19.15
C THR A 54 9.02 10.64 19.09
N LEU A 55 8.61 9.87 18.07
CA LEU A 55 7.25 9.34 17.96
C LEU A 55 6.91 8.42 19.15
N GLY A 56 7.80 7.47 19.48
CA GLY A 56 7.60 6.52 20.59
C GLY A 56 7.64 7.15 21.98
N ALA A 57 8.33 8.28 22.15
CA ALA A 57 8.37 9.04 23.41
C ALA A 57 7.10 9.86 23.70
N SER A 58 6.16 9.96 22.73
CA SER A 58 4.91 10.69 22.90
C SER A 58 3.98 10.00 23.92
N THR A 59 3.62 10.73 24.97
CA THR A 59 2.64 10.31 26.00
C THR A 59 1.18 10.33 25.51
N ALA A 60 0.94 10.74 24.27
CA ALA A 60 -0.38 10.72 23.65
C ALA A 60 -0.95 9.28 23.60
N SER A 61 -2.27 9.18 23.70
CA SER A 61 -3.00 7.91 23.58
C SER A 61 -2.63 7.18 22.28
N ALA A 62 -2.73 5.84 22.30
CA ALA A 62 -2.44 5.04 21.12
C ALA A 62 -3.34 5.48 19.95
N VAL A 63 -2.72 5.82 18.81
CA VAL A 63 -3.44 6.21 17.59
C VAL A 63 -4.35 5.08 17.19
N LYS A 64 -5.65 5.37 17.14
CA LYS A 64 -6.67 4.41 16.68
C LYS A 64 -6.62 4.27 15.17
N TYR A 65 -6.96 3.09 14.70
CA TYR A 65 -7.21 2.81 13.29
C TYR A 65 -8.50 2.00 13.23
N GLU A 66 -9.51 2.49 12.51
CA GLU A 66 -10.80 1.82 12.39
C GLU A 66 -10.78 0.78 11.27
N GLU A 67 -11.54 -0.31 11.44
CA GLU A 67 -11.64 -1.37 10.44
C GLU A 67 -12.18 -0.78 9.12
N PRO A 68 -11.46 -0.93 8.00
CA PRO A 68 -11.89 -0.38 6.72
C PRO A 68 -13.23 -0.93 6.24
N LEU A 69 -14.03 -0.05 5.62
CA LEU A 69 -15.31 -0.37 4.99
C LEU A 69 -15.21 -0.12 3.49
N GLU A 70 -15.72 -1.06 2.68
CA GLU A 70 -15.75 -0.92 1.23
C GLU A 70 -16.81 0.10 0.78
N CYS A 71 -16.39 1.05 -0.05
CA CYS A 71 -17.20 2.16 -0.55
C CYS A 71 -17.36 2.18 -2.07
N GLY A 72 -16.54 1.41 -2.82
CA GLY A 72 -16.60 1.34 -4.27
C GLY A 72 -15.54 0.40 -4.85
N GLN A 73 -15.68 0.11 -6.14
CA GLN A 73 -14.86 -0.85 -6.88
C GLN A 73 -14.42 -0.27 -8.22
N VAL A 74 -13.26 -0.70 -8.71
CA VAL A 74 -12.72 -0.33 -10.03
C VAL A 74 -12.06 -1.55 -10.67
N SER A 75 -12.47 -1.91 -11.88
CA SER A 75 -11.78 -2.87 -12.73
C SER A 75 -11.06 -2.11 -13.84
N LYS A 76 -9.75 -1.89 -13.66
CA LYS A 76 -8.91 -1.14 -14.61
C LYS A 76 -8.60 -1.97 -15.84
N ARG A 77 -8.66 -1.33 -17.01
CA ARG A 77 -8.30 -1.88 -18.31
C ARG A 77 -7.05 -1.17 -18.85
N ARG A 78 -6.33 -1.80 -19.79
CA ARG A 78 -5.24 -1.13 -20.52
C ARG A 78 -5.71 0.09 -21.32
N ASP A 79 -6.87 -0.01 -21.99
CA ASP A 79 -7.56 1.20 -22.46
C ASP A 79 -8.40 1.73 -21.31
N GLU A 80 -7.98 2.85 -20.72
CA GLU A 80 -8.64 3.44 -19.57
C GLU A 80 -10.13 3.72 -19.80
N ARG A 81 -10.55 3.92 -21.06
CA ARG A 81 -11.96 4.15 -21.46
C ARG A 81 -12.85 2.92 -21.23
N LEU A 82 -12.25 1.75 -21.10
CA LEU A 82 -12.93 0.49 -20.80
C LEU A 82 -12.96 0.18 -19.29
N THR A 83 -12.33 1.01 -18.45
CA THR A 83 -12.36 0.85 -16.99
C THR A 83 -13.80 0.90 -16.49
N THR A 84 -14.21 -0.11 -15.72
CA THR A 84 -15.55 -0.20 -15.14
C THR A 84 -15.49 -0.06 -13.62
N TYR A 85 -16.63 0.30 -13.01
CA TYR A 85 -16.76 0.49 -11.56
C TYR A 85 -17.40 -0.74 -10.89
N ASP A 86 -16.80 -1.89 -11.13
CA ASP A 86 -17.25 -3.22 -10.68
C ASP A 86 -16.06 -4.16 -10.39
N ALA A 87 -16.35 -5.40 -10.01
CA ALA A 87 -15.37 -6.44 -9.68
C ALA A 87 -14.99 -7.38 -10.84
N SER A 88 -15.20 -7.01 -12.11
CA SER A 88 -14.89 -7.88 -13.27
C SER A 88 -13.43 -8.34 -13.36
N ASN A 89 -12.48 -7.59 -12.78
CA ASN A 89 -11.07 -7.98 -12.69
C ASN A 89 -10.66 -8.64 -11.37
N LEU A 90 -11.57 -8.83 -10.42
CA LEU A 90 -11.23 -9.44 -9.14
C LEU A 90 -10.99 -10.95 -9.32
N ARG A 91 -9.71 -11.34 -9.30
CA ARG A 91 -9.28 -12.73 -9.49
C ARG A 91 -9.48 -13.56 -8.22
N ARG A 92 -9.82 -14.85 -8.38
CA ARG A 92 -9.87 -15.81 -7.27
C ARG A 92 -8.52 -16.54 -7.15
N LEU A 93 -8.03 -16.69 -5.92
CA LEU A 93 -6.86 -17.51 -5.62
C LEU A 93 -7.18 -19.00 -5.89
N ARG A 94 -6.25 -19.73 -6.52
CA ARG A 94 -6.44 -21.15 -6.86
C ARG A 94 -6.23 -22.14 -5.70
N GLY A 95 -6.15 -21.65 -4.46
CA GLY A 95 -6.00 -22.46 -3.23
C GLY A 95 -4.69 -22.24 -2.48
N PRO A 96 -4.43 -23.00 -1.40
CA PRO A 96 -3.36 -22.71 -0.43
C PRO A 96 -1.93 -22.83 -0.98
N ASN A 97 -1.72 -23.62 -2.04
CA ASN A 97 -0.43 -23.83 -2.69
C ASN A 97 -0.34 -23.17 -4.08
N ALA A 98 -1.18 -22.16 -4.35
CA ALA A 98 -1.26 -21.50 -5.63
C ALA A 98 0.09 -20.85 -6.04
N GLY A 99 0.52 -21.09 -7.28
CA GLY A 99 1.82 -20.62 -7.79
C GLY A 99 3.05 -21.41 -7.29
N ALA A 100 2.90 -22.45 -6.47
CA ALA A 100 4.03 -23.31 -6.08
C ALA A 100 4.60 -24.05 -7.31
N GLY A 101 5.92 -24.12 -7.43
CA GLY A 101 6.62 -24.71 -8.59
C GLY A 101 6.63 -23.84 -9.85
N ALA A 102 5.99 -22.66 -9.84
CA ALA A 102 5.92 -21.79 -11.01
C ALA A 102 7.32 -21.27 -11.44
N ASP A 103 7.57 -21.28 -12.74
CA ASP A 103 8.72 -20.62 -13.36
C ASP A 103 8.32 -19.21 -13.78
N LEU A 104 8.73 -18.20 -13.00
CA LEU A 104 8.31 -16.82 -13.15
C LEU A 104 8.89 -16.14 -14.41
N ASN A 105 9.74 -16.83 -15.18
CA ASN A 105 10.23 -16.35 -16.47
C ASN A 105 9.26 -16.62 -17.63
N ARG A 106 8.29 -17.53 -17.46
CA ARG A 106 7.25 -17.79 -18.47
C ARG A 106 6.47 -16.51 -18.72
N GLY A 107 6.20 -16.20 -19.99
CA GLY A 107 5.46 -15.00 -20.39
C GLY A 107 6.26 -13.69 -20.42
N PHE A 108 7.52 -13.65 -19.96
CA PHE A 108 8.30 -12.40 -19.93
C PHE A 108 8.48 -11.75 -21.31
N GLY A 109 8.77 -12.54 -22.34
CA GLY A 109 8.98 -12.05 -23.71
C GLY A 109 7.72 -11.50 -24.40
N THR A 110 6.54 -11.66 -23.80
CA THR A 110 5.26 -11.11 -24.26
C THR A 110 4.62 -10.17 -23.25
N PHE A 111 5.31 -9.83 -22.15
CA PHE A 111 4.78 -9.01 -21.08
C PHE A 111 4.35 -7.62 -21.57
N LYS A 112 3.10 -7.26 -21.28
CA LYS A 112 2.57 -5.91 -21.53
C LYS A 112 2.78 -5.07 -20.28
N ASP A 113 3.90 -4.36 -20.22
CA ASP A 113 4.17 -3.37 -19.16
C ASP A 113 3.37 -2.07 -19.38
N ARG A 114 3.39 -1.18 -18.39
CA ARG A 114 2.87 0.19 -18.47
C ARG A 114 3.95 1.17 -18.96
N ASP A 115 3.57 2.36 -19.39
CA ASP A 115 4.58 3.40 -19.63
C ASP A 115 5.15 3.90 -18.29
N ARG A 116 6.31 3.39 -17.92
CA ARG A 116 7.01 3.76 -16.68
C ARG A 116 7.59 5.19 -16.72
N ARG A 117 7.39 5.95 -17.80
CA ARG A 117 7.68 7.39 -17.90
C ARG A 117 6.50 8.27 -17.47
N GLU A 118 5.35 7.68 -17.18
CA GLU A 118 4.19 8.40 -16.65
C GLU A 118 4.44 8.94 -15.24
N ILE A 119 4.30 10.25 -15.08
CA ILE A 119 4.57 10.97 -13.80
C ILE A 119 3.41 10.78 -12.81
N TYR A 120 2.19 10.57 -13.30
CA TYR A 120 0.95 10.46 -12.52
C TYR A 120 0.25 9.10 -12.75
N PRO A 121 0.86 7.97 -12.38
CA PRO A 121 0.41 6.62 -12.76
C PRO A 121 -0.88 6.14 -12.08
N ALA A 122 -1.53 7.01 -11.30
CA ALA A 122 -2.74 6.74 -10.53
C ALA A 122 -3.48 8.05 -10.25
N PRO A 123 -4.22 8.61 -11.23
CA PRO A 123 -5.03 9.81 -11.02
C PRO A 123 -6.13 9.55 -9.99
N VAL A 124 -6.62 10.60 -9.32
CA VAL A 124 -7.67 10.46 -8.30
C VAL A 124 -9.08 10.25 -8.86
N ASN A 125 -9.24 10.34 -10.19
CA ASN A 125 -10.52 10.23 -10.90
C ASN A 125 -11.23 8.91 -10.62
N ASP A 126 -10.50 7.79 -10.65
CA ASP A 126 -11.00 6.44 -10.39
C ASP A 126 -11.72 6.34 -9.04
N ILE A 127 -11.22 7.06 -8.03
CA ILE A 127 -11.77 7.07 -6.67
C ILE A 127 -13.14 7.75 -6.65
N PHE A 128 -13.27 8.90 -7.32
CA PHE A 128 -14.53 9.64 -7.38
C PHE A 128 -15.57 8.92 -8.24
N GLY A 129 -15.15 8.35 -9.39
CA GLY A 129 -16.02 7.58 -10.26
C GLY A 129 -16.59 6.33 -9.58
N ALA A 130 -15.78 5.60 -8.80
CA ALA A 130 -16.24 4.45 -8.03
C ALA A 130 -17.27 4.81 -6.96
N ILE A 131 -17.13 5.99 -6.31
CA ILE A 131 -18.05 6.49 -5.28
C ILE A 131 -19.36 7.01 -5.89
N GLU A 132 -19.31 7.56 -7.10
CA GLU A 132 -20.49 7.93 -7.86
C GLU A 132 -21.26 6.68 -8.34
N ALA A 133 -20.56 5.72 -8.95
CA ALA A 133 -21.15 4.48 -9.46
C ALA A 133 -21.73 3.58 -8.36
N SER A 134 -21.11 3.53 -7.18
CA SER A 134 -21.64 2.79 -6.02
C SER A 134 -22.83 3.49 -5.33
N GLY A 135 -23.12 4.74 -5.70
CA GLY A 135 -24.11 5.58 -5.03
C GLY A 135 -23.69 6.07 -3.63
N GLN A 136 -22.52 5.67 -3.11
CA GLN A 136 -22.06 5.98 -1.75
C GLN A 136 -21.54 7.42 -1.58
N THR A 137 -22.04 8.36 -2.38
CA THR A 137 -21.61 9.78 -2.41
C THR A 137 -21.56 10.49 -1.06
N LYS A 138 -22.39 10.06 -0.08
CA LYS A 138 -22.36 10.56 1.31
C LYS A 138 -21.01 10.37 2.02
N VAL A 139 -20.19 9.42 1.57
CA VAL A 139 -18.82 9.22 2.09
C VAL A 139 -17.97 10.49 1.93
N LEU A 140 -18.23 11.31 0.89
CA LEU A 140 -17.54 12.58 0.65
C LEU A 140 -17.97 13.72 1.59
N GLU A 141 -19.11 13.60 2.28
CA GLU A 141 -19.56 14.59 3.27
C GLU A 141 -18.67 14.57 4.54
N ASP A 142 -18.07 13.41 4.83
CA ASP A 142 -17.32 13.11 6.06
C ASP A 142 -15.94 12.49 5.76
N VAL A 143 -15.19 13.10 4.84
CA VAL A 143 -13.82 12.71 4.52
C VAL A 143 -12.84 13.85 4.75
N ASP A 144 -11.72 13.57 5.42
CA ASP A 144 -10.62 14.51 5.67
C ASP A 144 -9.48 14.34 4.65
N VAL A 145 -9.28 13.12 4.14
CA VAL A 145 -8.22 12.79 3.18
C VAL A 145 -8.74 11.85 2.10
N VAL A 146 -8.54 12.19 0.83
CA VAL A 146 -8.78 11.33 -0.35
C VAL A 146 -7.45 11.02 -1.02
N THR A 147 -7.09 9.75 -1.21
CA THR A 147 -5.77 9.37 -1.74
C THR A 147 -5.72 7.94 -2.29
N TRP A 148 -4.60 7.55 -2.90
CA TRP A 148 -4.28 6.14 -3.12
C TRP A 148 -3.55 5.50 -1.92
N ARG A 149 -3.80 4.20 -1.70
CA ARG A 149 -3.17 3.32 -0.70
C ARG A 149 -1.64 3.39 -0.69
N GLY A 150 -1.03 3.56 -1.87
CA GLY A 150 0.40 3.72 -2.02
C GLY A 150 0.97 4.94 -1.28
N ASN A 151 0.24 6.05 -1.27
CA ASN A 151 0.63 7.24 -0.50
C ASN A 151 0.52 7.02 1.01
N VAL A 152 -0.56 6.39 1.49
CA VAL A 152 -0.68 6.00 2.92
C VAL A 152 0.44 5.04 3.33
N SER A 153 0.82 4.10 2.46
CA SER A 153 1.93 3.16 2.68
C SER A 153 3.29 3.88 2.78
N LYS A 154 3.55 4.90 1.95
CA LYS A 154 4.73 5.77 2.08
C LYS A 154 4.74 6.43 3.47
N LEU A 155 3.63 7.05 3.89
CA LEU A 155 3.52 7.75 5.17
C LEU A 155 3.74 6.82 6.39
N LEU A 156 3.09 5.64 6.41
CA LEU A 156 3.23 4.65 7.48
C LEU A 156 4.67 4.13 7.65
N THR A 157 5.42 4.02 6.55
CA THR A 157 6.78 3.45 6.56
C THR A 157 7.89 4.49 6.72
N THR A 158 7.59 5.79 6.64
CA THR A 158 8.59 6.87 6.52
C THR A 158 9.60 6.88 7.68
N ALA A 159 9.17 6.68 8.92
CA ALA A 159 10.05 6.72 10.10
C ALA A 159 11.23 5.72 10.07
N TRP A 160 11.12 4.62 9.31
CA TRP A 160 12.19 3.62 9.13
C TRP A 160 12.73 3.55 7.69
N ASN A 161 12.17 4.33 6.77
CA ASN A 161 12.65 4.40 5.40
C ASN A 161 13.94 5.23 5.32
N LYS A 162 15.03 4.58 4.92
CA LYS A 162 16.39 5.17 4.86
C LYS A 162 16.92 5.36 3.44
N SER A 163 16.24 4.83 2.43
CA SER A 163 16.78 4.70 1.07
C SER A 163 15.87 5.28 -0.02
N ASP A 164 14.56 5.22 0.18
CA ASP A 164 13.60 5.39 -0.90
C ASP A 164 12.95 6.77 -0.78
N SER A 165 13.46 7.72 -1.55
CA SER A 165 12.84 9.04 -1.69
C SER A 165 11.40 8.90 -2.19
N TRP A 166 10.49 9.71 -1.67
CA TRP A 166 9.11 9.75 -2.17
C TRP A 166 8.57 11.18 -2.24
N THR A 167 7.63 11.36 -3.16
CA THR A 167 6.86 12.60 -3.31
C THR A 167 5.37 12.26 -3.50
N MET A 168 4.51 13.24 -3.25
CA MET A 168 3.08 13.27 -3.55
C MET A 168 2.64 14.74 -3.60
N GLU A 169 1.55 15.03 -4.30
CA GLU A 169 1.00 16.39 -4.39
C GLU A 169 -0.30 16.48 -3.61
N ALA A 170 -0.59 17.64 -3.05
CA ALA A 170 -1.71 17.86 -2.16
C ALA A 170 -2.42 19.17 -2.46
N GLU A 171 -3.74 19.16 -2.35
CA GLU A 171 -4.59 20.36 -2.34
C GLU A 171 -5.65 20.21 -1.25
N LEU A 172 -5.97 21.29 -0.54
CA LEU A 172 -7.08 21.34 0.41
C LEU A 172 -8.31 21.93 -0.28
N VAL A 173 -9.35 21.11 -0.43
CA VAL A 173 -10.64 21.52 -0.97
C VAL A 173 -11.65 21.52 0.18
N ASN A 174 -12.11 22.72 0.58
CA ASN A 174 -12.93 22.92 1.78
C ASN A 174 -12.24 22.36 3.05
N LYS A 175 -12.66 21.18 3.54
CA LYS A 175 -12.05 20.50 4.70
C LYS A 175 -11.19 19.29 4.34
N THR A 176 -11.18 18.89 3.06
CA THR A 176 -10.66 17.61 2.58
C THR A 176 -9.35 17.80 1.83
N ILE A 177 -8.30 17.12 2.26
CA ILE A 177 -7.03 17.04 1.53
C ILE A 177 -7.18 15.99 0.43
N VAL A 178 -6.92 16.34 -0.82
CA VAL A 178 -6.78 15.37 -1.91
C VAL A 178 -5.29 15.18 -2.19
N LEU A 179 -4.80 13.94 -2.08
CA LEU A 179 -3.40 13.57 -2.29
C LEU A 179 -3.21 12.79 -3.60
N ASN A 180 -2.61 13.43 -4.60
CA ASN A 180 -2.28 12.82 -5.88
C ASN A 180 -1.04 11.92 -5.79
N VAL A 181 -0.95 10.91 -6.67
CA VAL A 181 0.24 10.06 -6.80
C VAL A 181 1.18 10.68 -7.82
N LYS A 182 2.41 10.98 -7.39
CA LYS A 182 3.48 11.46 -8.26
C LYS A 182 4.72 10.57 -8.12
N GLU A 183 5.31 10.23 -9.25
CA GLU A 183 6.61 9.55 -9.28
C GLU A 183 7.76 10.53 -9.05
N THR A 184 8.82 10.06 -8.38
CA THR A 184 10.01 10.89 -8.11
C THR A 184 10.94 10.92 -9.32
N GLU A 185 11.64 12.03 -9.54
CA GLU A 185 12.72 12.12 -10.54
C GLU A 185 13.79 11.02 -10.36
N GLU A 186 14.06 10.61 -9.11
CA GLU A 186 14.93 9.45 -8.82
C GLU A 186 14.34 8.13 -9.33
N GLY A 187 13.02 7.94 -9.20
CA GLY A 187 12.28 6.80 -9.76
C GLY A 187 12.29 6.80 -11.28
N MET A 188 11.96 7.93 -11.92
CA MET A 188 11.94 8.07 -13.38
C MET A 188 13.31 7.78 -13.98
N ARG A 189 14.38 8.33 -13.39
CA ARG A 189 15.75 8.06 -13.85
C ARG A 189 16.15 6.60 -13.68
N LYS A 190 15.75 5.95 -12.58
CA LYS A 190 16.01 4.51 -12.38
C LYS A 190 15.32 3.67 -13.44
N VAL A 191 14.09 3.99 -13.81
CA VAL A 191 13.36 3.32 -14.90
C VAL A 191 14.13 3.40 -16.21
N LEU A 192 14.68 4.57 -16.56
CA LEU A 192 15.39 4.79 -17.82
C LEU A 192 16.73 4.04 -17.96
N VAL A 193 17.25 3.47 -16.87
CA VAL A 193 18.56 2.78 -16.84
C VAL A 193 18.49 1.35 -16.31
N ARG A 194 17.29 0.76 -16.25
CA ARG A 194 17.12 -0.64 -15.83
C ARG A 194 17.83 -1.56 -16.81
N ASP A 195 18.40 -2.63 -16.27
CA ASP A 195 18.82 -3.78 -17.07
C ASP A 195 17.69 -4.82 -17.16
N GLU A 196 17.86 -5.77 -18.08
CA GLU A 196 16.89 -6.86 -18.30
C GLU A 196 16.66 -7.72 -17.05
N CYS A 197 17.62 -7.79 -16.12
CA CYS A 197 17.48 -8.52 -14.86
C CYS A 197 16.55 -7.77 -13.89
N GLU A 198 16.68 -6.44 -13.78
CA GLU A 198 15.76 -5.60 -13.02
C GLU A 198 14.34 -5.60 -13.61
N GLU A 199 14.19 -5.57 -14.93
CA GLU A 199 12.89 -5.69 -15.61
C GLU A 199 12.25 -7.06 -15.35
N ARG A 200 13.01 -8.14 -15.49
CA ARG A 200 12.59 -9.51 -15.18
C ARG A 200 12.19 -9.68 -13.72
N MET A 201 12.93 -9.07 -12.79
CA MET A 201 12.56 -9.04 -11.37
C MET A 201 11.28 -8.23 -11.08
N CYS A 202 10.98 -7.20 -11.87
CA CYS A 202 9.70 -6.49 -11.80
C CYS A 202 8.56 -7.39 -12.34
N TYR A 203 8.79 -8.07 -13.46
CA TYR A 203 7.83 -9.00 -14.06
C TYR A 203 7.45 -10.17 -13.13
N TRP A 204 8.41 -10.70 -12.37
CA TRP A 204 8.22 -11.80 -11.43
C TRP A 204 7.13 -11.57 -10.36
N GLY A 205 6.67 -10.33 -10.14
CA GLY A 205 5.46 -10.04 -9.36
C GLY A 205 4.21 -10.52 -10.10
N TYR A 206 3.91 -9.87 -11.24
CA TYR A 206 2.77 -10.18 -12.10
C TYR A 206 2.75 -11.64 -12.58
N ALA A 207 3.92 -12.23 -12.84
CA ALA A 207 4.03 -13.63 -13.21
C ALA A 207 3.60 -14.60 -12.09
N PHE A 208 3.81 -14.21 -10.81
CA PHE A 208 3.35 -15.01 -9.68
C PHE A 208 1.85 -14.86 -9.45
N GLU A 209 1.30 -13.65 -9.65
CA GLU A 209 -0.14 -13.43 -9.63
C GLU A 209 -0.86 -14.26 -10.70
N GLU A 210 -0.35 -14.23 -11.94
CA GLU A 210 -0.85 -15.07 -13.03
C GLU A 210 -0.80 -16.56 -12.66
N ALA A 211 0.34 -17.04 -12.15
CA ALA A 211 0.50 -18.43 -11.72
C ALA A 211 -0.38 -18.84 -10.53
N ALA A 212 -0.77 -17.89 -9.67
CA ALA A 212 -1.58 -18.14 -8.48
C ALA A 212 -3.11 -18.02 -8.73
N CYS A 213 -3.51 -17.27 -9.75
CA CYS A 213 -4.92 -16.94 -10.00
C CYS A 213 -5.48 -17.51 -11.31
N SER A 214 -4.67 -17.61 -12.37
CA SER A 214 -5.14 -18.02 -13.70
C SER A 214 -5.35 -19.53 -13.78
N GLU A 215 -6.47 -19.98 -14.35
CA GLU A 215 -6.70 -21.41 -14.63
C GLU A 215 -5.66 -21.98 -15.59
N LYS A 216 -5.23 -21.14 -16.55
CA LYS A 216 -4.30 -21.48 -17.61
C LYS A 216 -3.15 -20.45 -17.70
N PRO A 217 -2.22 -20.47 -16.73
CA PRO A 217 -1.19 -19.44 -16.62
C PRO A 217 -0.36 -19.30 -17.89
N PHE A 218 -0.21 -18.06 -18.34
CA PHE A 218 0.62 -17.66 -19.47
C PHE A 218 0.18 -18.22 -20.84
N GLU A 219 -1.08 -18.61 -21.03
CA GLU A 219 -1.65 -18.77 -22.38
C GLU A 219 -1.77 -17.40 -23.08
N GLU A 220 -2.22 -16.40 -22.34
CA GLU A 220 -2.29 -15.00 -22.80
C GLU A 220 -1.11 -14.15 -22.25
N PRO A 221 -0.75 -13.06 -22.93
CA PRO A 221 0.20 -12.07 -22.42
C PRO A 221 -0.25 -11.46 -21.09
N VAL A 222 0.58 -11.62 -20.05
CA VAL A 222 0.40 -10.94 -18.76
C VAL A 222 0.42 -9.42 -18.97
N ASP A 223 -0.55 -8.73 -18.39
CA ASP A 223 -0.76 -7.28 -18.55
C ASP A 223 -0.88 -6.60 -17.20
N CYS A 224 0.05 -5.69 -16.86
CA CYS A 224 0.04 -5.04 -15.55
C CYS A 224 -0.97 -3.90 -15.40
N MET A 225 -1.68 -3.53 -16.48
CA MET A 225 -2.75 -2.53 -16.43
C MET A 225 -4.12 -3.15 -16.18
N GLU A 226 -4.25 -4.47 -16.36
CA GLU A 226 -5.46 -5.25 -16.05
C GLU A 226 -5.46 -5.65 -14.57
N ASN A 227 -5.98 -4.77 -13.71
CA ASN A 227 -6.07 -5.00 -12.27
C ASN A 227 -7.45 -4.62 -11.71
N PHE A 228 -7.69 -5.00 -10.46
CA PHE A 228 -8.86 -4.62 -9.68
C PHE A 228 -8.43 -3.79 -8.48
N CYS A 229 -9.13 -2.69 -8.23
CA CYS A 229 -8.93 -1.83 -7.07
C CYS A 229 -10.21 -1.72 -6.24
N CYS A 230 -10.04 -1.73 -4.93
CA CYS A 230 -11.10 -1.47 -3.96
C CYS A 230 -10.94 -0.05 -3.40
N VAL A 231 -12.06 0.68 -3.26
CA VAL A 231 -12.13 1.97 -2.57
C VAL A 231 -12.69 1.75 -1.17
N ILE A 232 -11.93 2.13 -0.14
CA ILE A 232 -12.31 1.96 1.28
C ILE A 232 -12.37 3.28 2.04
N LYS A 233 -13.31 3.42 2.97
CA LYS A 233 -13.28 4.41 4.05
C LYS A 233 -12.72 3.77 5.32
N THR A 234 -11.83 4.47 6.00
CA THR A 234 -11.28 4.13 7.33
C THR A 234 -11.06 5.42 8.12
N LYS A 235 -10.59 5.30 9.36
CA LYS A 235 -10.24 6.43 10.21
C LYS A 235 -8.88 6.22 10.87
N LEU A 236 -7.99 7.21 10.76
CA LEU A 236 -6.67 7.25 11.37
C LEU A 236 -6.63 8.35 12.43
N GLY A 237 -6.61 7.98 13.70
CA GLY A 237 -6.82 8.93 14.79
C GLY A 237 -8.19 9.59 14.66
N ASP A 238 -8.20 10.89 14.40
CA ASP A 238 -9.41 11.68 14.18
C ASP A 238 -9.68 12.00 12.70
N LEU A 239 -8.81 11.57 11.77
CA LEU A 239 -8.95 11.83 10.33
C LEU A 239 -9.68 10.69 9.62
N ASN A 240 -10.81 11.00 8.98
CA ASN A 240 -11.49 10.10 8.05
C ASN A 240 -10.73 10.03 6.72
N ILE A 241 -10.28 8.84 6.32
CA ILE A 241 -9.52 8.63 5.08
C ILE A 241 -10.34 7.77 4.13
N LEU A 242 -10.58 8.29 2.92
CA LEU A 242 -11.03 7.54 1.76
C LEU A 242 -9.80 7.19 0.92
N MET A 243 -9.58 5.91 0.61
CA MET A 243 -8.49 5.54 -0.28
C MET A 243 -8.83 4.41 -1.25
N CYS A 244 -8.23 4.47 -2.44
CA CYS A 244 -8.26 3.39 -3.41
C CYS A 244 -6.96 2.57 -3.38
N GLY A 245 -7.07 1.25 -3.53
CA GLY A 245 -5.92 0.35 -3.57
C GLY A 245 -6.18 -0.89 -4.40
N GLU A 246 -5.20 -1.25 -5.22
CA GLU A 246 -5.13 -2.52 -5.96
C GLU A 246 -5.21 -3.72 -5.01
N VAL A 247 -5.98 -4.73 -5.40
CA VAL A 247 -6.22 -5.98 -4.68
C VAL A 247 -5.97 -7.14 -5.63
N ASP A 248 -4.96 -7.94 -5.33
CA ASP A 248 -4.42 -8.94 -6.26
C ASP A 248 -5.40 -10.11 -6.52
N CYS A 249 -6.06 -10.58 -5.46
CA CYS A 249 -7.08 -11.65 -5.49
C CYS A 249 -7.89 -11.77 -4.18
N PHE A 250 -8.82 -12.73 -4.13
CA PHE A 250 -9.51 -13.18 -2.91
C PHE A 250 -9.48 -14.72 -2.77
N ASP A 251 -9.59 -15.22 -1.53
CA ASP A 251 -9.53 -16.64 -1.22
C ASP A 251 -10.65 -17.08 -0.26
N GLY A 252 -11.42 -18.09 -0.67
CA GLY A 252 -12.60 -18.57 0.05
C GLY A 252 -13.76 -17.57 0.08
N GLY A 253 -14.95 -18.07 0.41
CA GLY A 253 -16.15 -17.26 0.63
C GLY A 253 -16.52 -16.32 -0.53
N ASP A 254 -17.19 -15.24 -0.15
CA ASP A 254 -17.61 -14.14 -1.01
C ASP A 254 -16.46 -13.18 -1.32
N ALA A 255 -16.63 -12.41 -2.40
CA ALA A 255 -15.65 -11.48 -2.94
C ALA A 255 -15.55 -10.17 -2.14
N GLU A 256 -15.38 -10.29 -0.83
CA GLU A 256 -15.39 -9.19 0.14
C GLU A 256 -13.99 -8.90 0.73
N LEU A 257 -13.82 -7.68 1.22
CA LEU A 257 -12.59 -7.16 1.85
C LEU A 257 -11.94 -8.10 2.88
N ALA A 258 -12.74 -8.84 3.65
CA ALA A 258 -12.25 -9.79 4.66
C ALA A 258 -11.53 -11.02 4.06
N ASN A 259 -11.86 -11.37 2.81
CA ASN A 259 -11.34 -12.55 2.11
C ASN A 259 -10.21 -12.20 1.11
N PHE A 260 -9.98 -10.91 0.84
CA PHE A 260 -8.88 -10.44 -0.03
C PHE A 260 -7.51 -10.95 0.46
N VAL A 261 -6.64 -11.22 -0.52
CA VAL A 261 -5.28 -11.72 -0.32
C VAL A 261 -4.32 -10.93 -1.19
N GLU A 262 -3.27 -10.39 -0.56
CA GLU A 262 -2.15 -9.76 -1.24
C GLU A 262 -1.15 -10.85 -1.68
N LEU A 263 -0.67 -10.80 -2.92
CA LEU A 263 0.32 -11.71 -3.49
C LEU A 263 1.68 -11.01 -3.52
N LYS A 264 2.72 -11.72 -3.06
CA LYS A 264 4.09 -11.20 -3.05
C LYS A 264 5.09 -12.29 -3.41
N THR A 265 6.23 -11.90 -3.98
CA THR A 265 7.37 -12.81 -4.15
C THR A 265 8.57 -12.38 -3.32
N SER A 266 9.37 -13.36 -2.90
CA SER A 266 10.67 -13.11 -2.27
C SER A 266 11.65 -14.19 -2.70
N ARG A 267 12.95 -13.85 -2.77
CA ARG A 267 14.01 -14.87 -2.73
C ARG A 267 13.84 -15.70 -1.45
N VAL A 268 14.12 -17.00 -1.53
CA VAL A 268 14.39 -17.83 -0.34
C VAL A 268 15.53 -17.25 0.48
N MET A 269 15.54 -17.56 1.77
CA MET A 269 16.54 -17.10 2.72
C MET A 269 17.33 -18.30 3.23
N THR A 270 18.65 -18.16 3.19
CA THR A 270 19.62 -19.21 3.50
C THR A 270 20.25 -19.06 4.88
N ASN A 271 20.11 -17.87 5.49
CA ASN A 271 20.78 -17.53 6.75
C ASN A 271 20.02 -16.45 7.54
N GLU A 272 20.33 -16.35 8.83
CA GLU A 272 19.67 -15.41 9.77
C GLU A 272 19.82 -13.93 9.38
N ARG A 273 20.88 -13.53 8.66
CA ARG A 273 21.07 -12.13 8.25
C ARG A 273 20.06 -11.74 7.18
N GLU A 274 19.78 -12.65 6.24
CA GLU A 274 18.73 -12.48 5.23
C GLU A 274 17.34 -12.43 5.88
N VAL A 275 17.05 -13.34 6.81
CA VAL A 275 15.78 -13.34 7.59
C VAL A 275 15.61 -12.03 8.35
N LYS A 276 16.63 -11.58 9.07
CA LYS A 276 16.61 -10.30 9.80
C LYS A 276 16.40 -9.10 8.89
N ARG A 277 16.98 -9.10 7.69
CA ARG A 277 16.77 -8.03 6.70
C ARG A 277 15.34 -8.05 6.18
N PHE A 278 14.82 -9.22 5.81
CA PHE A 278 13.45 -9.42 5.37
C PHE A 278 12.43 -8.94 6.41
N GLU A 279 12.59 -9.34 7.68
CA GLU A 279 11.71 -8.95 8.78
C GLU A 279 11.74 -7.43 9.08
N ARG A 280 12.92 -6.80 8.97
CA ARG A 280 13.08 -5.37 9.27
C ARG A 280 12.70 -4.44 8.11
N GLU A 281 12.94 -4.84 6.87
CA GLU A 281 12.79 -3.97 5.70
C GLU A 281 11.57 -4.34 4.85
N LYS A 282 11.37 -5.63 4.57
CA LYS A 282 10.34 -6.10 3.63
C LYS A 282 8.98 -6.23 4.30
N LEU A 283 8.92 -6.86 5.48
CA LEU A 283 7.66 -7.00 6.22
C LEU A 283 7.04 -5.66 6.63
N LEU A 284 7.84 -4.60 6.82
CA LEU A 284 7.32 -3.24 7.04
C LEU A 284 6.49 -2.74 5.86
N LYS A 285 7.01 -2.91 4.63
CA LYS A 285 6.33 -2.47 3.41
C LYS A 285 5.06 -3.29 3.15
N TRP A 286 5.14 -4.60 3.32
CA TRP A 286 3.99 -5.51 3.17
C TRP A 286 2.91 -5.24 4.23
N TRP A 287 3.32 -5.11 5.50
CA TRP A 287 2.40 -4.71 6.57
C TRP A 287 1.70 -3.40 6.24
N ALA A 288 2.43 -2.35 5.87
CA ALA A 288 1.82 -1.05 5.55
C ALA A 288 0.87 -1.11 4.35
N GLN A 289 1.20 -1.88 3.31
CA GLN A 289 0.35 -2.04 2.12
C GLN A 289 -0.96 -2.76 2.42
N SER A 290 -0.91 -3.90 3.11
CA SER A 290 -2.09 -4.72 3.36
C SER A 290 -2.91 -4.21 4.55
N PHE A 291 -2.26 -3.73 5.63
CA PHE A 291 -2.94 -3.16 6.80
C PHE A 291 -3.77 -1.92 6.43
N ALA A 292 -3.25 -1.04 5.56
CA ALA A 292 -3.94 0.19 5.16
C ALA A 292 -5.25 -0.05 4.38
N MET A 293 -5.47 -1.25 3.86
CA MET A 293 -6.73 -1.67 3.21
C MET A 293 -7.54 -2.65 4.07
N GLY A 294 -7.02 -3.10 5.21
CA GLY A 294 -7.64 -4.18 6.00
C GLY A 294 -7.41 -5.59 5.42
N VAL A 295 -6.58 -5.75 4.38
CA VAL A 295 -6.24 -7.05 3.77
C VAL A 295 -5.55 -7.93 4.81
N ARG A 296 -6.20 -9.03 5.17
CA ARG A 296 -5.85 -9.83 6.36
C ARG A 296 -4.72 -10.83 6.11
N ARG A 297 -4.49 -11.21 4.84
CA ARG A 297 -3.61 -12.31 4.42
C ARG A 297 -2.69 -11.88 3.28
N ILE A 298 -1.46 -12.39 3.30
CA ILE A 298 -0.45 -12.20 2.26
C ILE A 298 0.10 -13.57 1.86
N MET A 299 -0.11 -14.02 0.63
CA MET A 299 0.56 -15.21 0.11
C MET A 299 1.91 -14.84 -0.49
N VAL A 300 2.95 -15.56 -0.06
CA VAL A 300 4.33 -15.33 -0.49
C VAL A 300 4.85 -16.50 -1.31
N GLY A 301 5.12 -16.26 -2.60
CA GLY A 301 5.93 -17.13 -3.44
C GLY A 301 7.41 -16.95 -3.13
N PHE A 302 8.01 -17.90 -2.40
CA PHE A 302 9.45 -17.94 -2.17
C PHE A 302 10.15 -18.64 -3.32
N ARG A 303 11.06 -17.94 -4.00
CA ARG A 303 11.73 -18.38 -5.23
C ARG A 303 13.24 -18.53 -5.06
N ASP A 304 13.85 -19.34 -5.93
CA ASP A 304 15.30 -19.37 -6.15
C ASP A 304 15.79 -18.19 -7.01
N ASP A 305 17.11 -18.11 -7.22
CA ASP A 305 17.74 -17.08 -8.06
C ASP A 305 17.49 -17.26 -9.57
N ARG A 306 16.92 -18.40 -9.98
CA ARG A 306 16.53 -18.68 -11.37
C ARG A 306 15.10 -18.25 -11.65
N GLY A 307 14.35 -17.79 -10.65
CA GLY A 307 12.96 -17.36 -10.79
C GLY A 307 11.93 -18.48 -10.59
N ARG A 308 12.31 -19.63 -10.03
CA ARG A 308 11.37 -20.72 -9.73
C ARG A 308 10.85 -20.63 -8.30
N VAL A 309 9.53 -20.64 -8.12
CA VAL A 309 8.88 -20.67 -6.81
C VAL A 309 9.07 -22.05 -6.18
N VAL A 310 9.92 -22.15 -5.16
CA VAL A 310 10.22 -23.43 -4.47
C VAL A 310 9.26 -23.72 -3.32
N LYS A 311 8.64 -22.70 -2.72
CA LYS A 311 7.56 -22.86 -1.74
C LYS A 311 6.63 -21.65 -1.71
N THR A 312 5.39 -21.87 -1.31
CA THR A 312 4.41 -20.82 -1.00
C THR A 312 4.15 -20.79 0.51
N GLN A 313 3.86 -19.62 1.07
CA GLN A 313 3.51 -19.47 2.49
C GLN A 313 2.45 -18.39 2.66
N MET A 314 1.40 -18.67 3.43
CA MET A 314 0.42 -17.66 3.83
C MET A 314 0.88 -16.96 5.11
N LEU A 315 0.91 -15.63 5.11
CA LEU A 315 1.21 -14.80 6.28
C LEU A 315 -0.01 -13.98 6.69
N GLU A 316 -0.27 -13.86 7.99
CA GLU A 316 -1.31 -12.97 8.51
C GLU A 316 -0.74 -11.56 8.73
N THR A 317 -1.39 -10.55 8.15
CA THR A 317 -0.96 -9.13 8.20
C THR A 317 -0.76 -8.64 9.64
N LEU A 318 -1.65 -9.01 10.55
CA LEU A 318 -1.58 -8.59 11.97
C LEU A 318 -0.49 -9.31 12.78
N LYS A 319 0.03 -10.45 12.31
CA LYS A 319 1.18 -11.13 12.94
C LYS A 319 2.52 -10.51 12.55
N LEU A 320 2.60 -9.77 11.43
CA LEU A 320 3.87 -9.24 10.89
C LEU A 320 4.71 -8.41 11.88
N PRO A 321 4.13 -7.51 12.71
CA PRO A 321 4.88 -6.79 13.74
C PRO A 321 5.54 -7.70 14.79
N GLY A 322 4.94 -8.89 15.04
CA GLY A 322 5.46 -9.87 16.00
C GLY A 322 6.79 -10.49 15.58
N TYR A 323 6.99 -10.71 14.28
CA TYR A 323 8.25 -11.26 13.76
C TYR A 323 9.42 -10.30 13.93
N VAL A 324 9.20 -8.99 13.73
CA VAL A 324 10.26 -7.99 13.86
C VAL A 324 10.56 -7.60 15.31
N ALA A 325 9.59 -7.74 16.23
CA ALA A 325 9.69 -7.26 17.62
C ALA A 325 10.88 -7.81 18.44
N LYS A 326 11.49 -8.93 17.99
CA LYS A 326 12.72 -9.50 18.57
C LYS A 326 14.00 -8.70 18.24
N HIS A 327 13.95 -7.76 17.29
CA HIS A 327 15.12 -7.00 16.84
C HIS A 327 15.25 -5.63 17.54
N PRO A 328 16.47 -5.18 17.89
CA PRO A 328 16.69 -3.83 18.38
C PRO A 328 16.40 -2.80 17.27
N ASN A 329 15.73 -1.70 17.62
CA ASN A 329 15.24 -0.69 16.67
C ASN A 329 14.40 -1.33 15.55
N ALA A 330 13.47 -2.21 15.95
CA ALA A 330 12.39 -2.70 15.10
C ALA A 330 11.39 -1.59 14.75
N TRP A 331 10.67 -1.78 13.66
CA TRP A 331 9.45 -1.03 13.38
C TRP A 331 8.29 -1.56 14.21
N ASN A 332 7.29 -0.73 14.49
CA ASN A 332 6.07 -1.14 15.16
C ASN A 332 4.86 -0.35 14.62
N SER A 333 3.68 -0.96 14.71
CA SER A 333 2.44 -0.42 14.15
C SER A 333 2.01 0.90 14.81
N LYS A 334 2.24 1.09 16.11
CA LYS A 334 1.81 2.31 16.84
C LYS A 334 2.56 3.54 16.34
N ASP A 335 3.88 3.45 16.21
CA ASP A 335 4.70 4.56 15.74
C ASP A 335 4.53 4.79 14.23
N ALA A 336 4.18 3.76 13.45
CA ALA A 336 3.85 3.89 12.03
C ALA A 336 2.54 4.68 11.83
N LEU A 337 1.50 4.37 12.60
CA LEU A 337 0.24 5.11 12.61
C LEU A 337 0.45 6.56 13.07
N ARG A 338 1.27 6.78 14.10
CA ARG A 338 1.61 8.13 14.57
C ARG A 338 2.42 8.91 13.52
N CYS A 339 3.34 8.26 12.80
CA CYS A 339 4.09 8.86 11.69
C CYS A 339 3.14 9.41 10.61
N ALA A 340 2.20 8.58 10.13
CA ALA A 340 1.23 9.02 9.12
C ALA A 340 0.30 10.13 9.64
N LEU A 341 -0.21 10.00 10.87
CA LEU A 341 -1.09 11.01 11.48
C LEU A 341 -0.39 12.37 11.65
N VAL A 342 0.87 12.39 12.10
CA VAL A 342 1.64 13.65 12.27
C VAL A 342 1.84 14.36 10.94
N VAL A 343 2.19 13.64 9.87
CA VAL A 343 2.38 14.24 8.54
C VAL A 343 1.07 14.81 7.99
N LEU A 344 -0.03 14.05 8.06
CA LEU A 344 -1.35 14.49 7.56
C LEU A 344 -1.91 15.66 8.39
N THR A 345 -1.73 15.64 9.71
CA THR A 345 -2.17 16.74 10.59
C THR A 345 -1.39 18.02 10.28
N LYS A 346 -0.06 17.93 10.12
CA LYS A 346 0.76 19.11 9.79
C LYS A 346 0.46 19.64 8.38
N LEU A 347 0.18 18.75 7.43
CA LEU A 347 -0.28 19.14 6.10
C LEU A 347 -1.61 19.91 6.16
N LYS A 348 -2.58 19.43 6.94
CA LYS A 348 -3.88 20.09 7.12
C LYS A 348 -3.75 21.46 7.76
N GLU A 349 -2.91 21.56 8.81
CA GLU A 349 -2.57 22.83 9.47
C GLU A 349 -1.99 23.84 8.47
N LEU A 350 -0.94 23.46 7.72
CA LEU A 350 -0.28 24.35 6.77
C LEU A 350 -1.23 24.78 5.64
N LEU A 351 -1.95 23.85 5.01
CA LEU A 351 -2.90 24.17 3.95
C LEU A 351 -4.09 25.02 4.43
N SER A 352 -4.48 24.94 5.70
CA SER A 352 -5.56 25.79 6.25
C SER A 352 -5.22 27.28 6.33
N HIS A 353 -3.94 27.63 6.19
CA HIS A 353 -3.45 29.01 6.11
C HIS A 353 -3.18 29.48 4.68
N GLU A 354 -3.32 28.60 3.68
CA GLU A 354 -3.16 28.93 2.27
C GLU A 354 -4.49 29.34 1.61
N PRO A 355 -4.47 30.23 0.60
CA PRO A 355 -5.63 30.47 -0.24
C PRO A 355 -6.15 29.19 -0.92
N SER A 356 -7.47 29.11 -1.14
CA SER A 356 -8.10 28.03 -1.90
C SER A 356 -7.47 27.91 -3.29
N GLY A 357 -7.19 26.67 -3.72
CA GLY A 357 -6.52 26.38 -5.00
C GLY A 357 -4.99 26.32 -4.92
N VAL A 358 -4.36 26.64 -3.77
CA VAL A 358 -2.93 26.42 -3.60
C VAL A 358 -2.62 24.93 -3.50
N ARG A 359 -1.66 24.49 -4.31
CA ARG A 359 -1.13 23.11 -4.33
C ARG A 359 0.25 23.04 -3.72
N VAL A 360 0.51 21.94 -3.04
CA VAL A 360 1.78 21.72 -2.33
C VAL A 360 2.33 20.34 -2.63
N ARG A 361 3.65 20.25 -2.75
CA ARG A 361 4.40 19.01 -2.84
C ARG A 361 4.77 18.56 -1.42
N VAL A 362 4.43 17.32 -1.07
CA VAL A 362 4.85 16.66 0.17
C VAL A 362 5.99 15.71 -0.18
N GLU A 363 7.15 15.91 0.44
CA GLU A 363 8.40 15.30 -0.03
C GLU A 363 9.25 14.75 1.12
N TYR A 364 9.81 13.55 0.90
CA TYR A 364 10.72 12.89 1.82
C TYR A 364 11.96 12.38 1.07
N GLU A 365 13.14 12.87 1.48
CA GLU A 365 14.42 12.52 0.88
C GLU A 365 15.41 12.05 1.96
N PRO A 366 15.36 10.76 2.36
CA PRO A 366 16.07 10.26 3.54
C PRO A 366 17.60 10.39 3.42
N LYS A 367 18.12 10.44 2.18
CA LYS A 367 19.54 10.62 1.87
C LYS A 367 20.01 12.08 2.01
N LYS A 368 19.11 13.07 1.91
CA LYS A 368 19.43 14.49 2.09
C LYS A 368 19.22 14.92 3.53
N VAL A 369 18.02 14.67 4.08
CA VAL A 369 17.69 14.97 5.48
C VAL A 369 16.84 13.85 6.05
N ALA A 370 17.47 12.98 6.86
CA ALA A 370 16.78 11.85 7.49
C ALA A 370 15.62 12.32 8.38
N HIS A 371 14.52 11.55 8.38
CA HIS A 371 13.35 11.78 9.22
C HIS A 371 12.63 13.13 9.04
N ARG A 372 12.91 13.91 7.98
CA ARG A 372 12.24 15.19 7.71
C ARG A 372 11.34 15.10 6.47
N VAL A 373 10.05 15.35 6.65
CA VAL A 373 9.09 15.52 5.55
C VAL A 373 8.89 17.02 5.30
N ASN A 374 9.12 17.47 4.08
CA ASN A 374 8.94 18.86 3.66
C ASN A 374 7.56 19.07 3.03
N PHE A 375 7.04 20.29 3.18
CA PHE A 375 5.83 20.78 2.52
C PHE A 375 6.21 22.02 1.71
N ILE A 376 6.05 21.94 0.39
CA ILE A 376 6.58 22.93 -0.57
C ILE A 376 5.43 23.46 -1.41
N ARG A 377 5.14 24.76 -1.35
CA ARG A 377 4.20 25.42 -2.28
C ARG A 377 4.83 25.39 -3.67
N ASP A 378 4.08 24.91 -4.66
CA ASP A 378 4.59 24.71 -6.01
C ASP A 378 3.50 25.02 -7.03
N ASN A 379 3.59 26.20 -7.64
CA ASN A 379 2.61 26.69 -8.62
C ASN A 379 2.65 25.91 -9.95
N SER A 380 3.66 25.06 -10.17
CA SER A 380 3.76 24.22 -11.36
C SER A 380 2.90 22.96 -11.30
N ILE A 381 2.29 22.66 -10.14
CA ILE A 381 1.41 21.51 -9.97
C ILE A 381 0.10 21.73 -10.75
N PRO A 382 -0.21 20.87 -11.76
CA PRO A 382 -1.44 20.98 -12.54
C PRO A 382 -2.67 20.73 -11.67
N ASP A 383 -3.86 21.11 -12.16
CA ASP A 383 -5.09 20.66 -11.50
C ASP A 383 -5.30 19.17 -11.76
N PHE A 384 -5.29 18.38 -10.68
CA PHE A 384 -5.48 16.94 -10.70
C PHE A 384 -6.85 16.51 -10.15
N ILE A 385 -7.71 17.47 -9.78
CA ILE A 385 -9.04 17.19 -9.20
C ILE A 385 -10.12 17.50 -10.26
N PRO A 386 -10.94 16.52 -10.69
CA PRO A 386 -12.04 16.77 -11.61
C PRO A 386 -12.99 17.85 -11.11
N GLU A 387 -13.49 18.70 -12.01
CA GLU A 387 -14.38 19.82 -11.68
C GLU A 387 -15.61 19.38 -10.87
N GLY A 388 -16.27 18.29 -11.27
CA GLY A 388 -17.40 17.72 -10.54
C GLY A 388 -17.03 17.23 -9.13
N ALA A 389 -15.87 16.58 -8.98
CA ALA A 389 -15.35 16.13 -7.68
C ALA A 389 -14.96 17.30 -6.77
N ARG A 390 -14.37 18.36 -7.35
CA ARG A 390 -14.04 19.60 -6.66
C ARG A 390 -15.31 20.31 -6.17
N ALA A 391 -16.30 20.49 -7.04
CA ALA A 391 -17.61 21.06 -6.68
C ALA A 391 -18.28 20.27 -5.54
N LYS A 392 -18.19 18.93 -5.59
CA LYS A 392 -18.67 18.01 -4.56
C LYS A 392 -18.02 18.19 -3.20
N LEU A 393 -16.71 18.34 -3.13
CA LEU A 393 -16.01 18.58 -1.86
C LEU A 393 -16.31 19.98 -1.30
N MET A 394 -16.48 20.97 -2.18
CA MET A 394 -16.86 22.34 -1.79
C MET A 394 -18.28 22.44 -1.24
N SER A 395 -19.25 21.70 -1.81
CA SER A 395 -20.64 21.64 -1.34
C SER A 395 -20.86 20.74 -0.12
N GLY A 396 -19.77 20.23 0.49
CA GLY A 396 -19.83 19.31 1.62
C GLY A 396 -20.46 17.96 1.26
N GLY A 397 -20.30 17.50 0.01
CA GLY A 397 -20.79 16.22 -0.53
C GLY A 397 -22.17 16.29 -1.21
N SER A 398 -22.95 17.34 -0.99
CA SER A 398 -24.25 17.54 -1.64
C SER A 398 -24.11 17.79 -3.16
N TRP A 399 -25.11 17.42 -3.97
CA TRP A 399 -25.15 17.90 -5.38
C TRP A 399 -25.75 19.32 -5.39
N PRO A 400 -25.19 20.28 -6.14
CA PRO A 400 -25.88 21.52 -6.45
C PRO A 400 -27.22 21.19 -7.13
N GLN A 401 -28.32 21.62 -6.51
CA GLN A 401 -29.66 21.30 -6.97
C GLN A 401 -30.09 22.25 -8.10
N ASN A 402 -29.49 22.10 -9.29
CA ASN A 402 -29.83 22.89 -10.47
C ASN A 402 -30.60 22.06 -11.51
N ASP A 403 -31.87 22.43 -11.68
CA ASP A 403 -32.62 22.42 -12.94
C ASP A 403 -32.35 21.28 -13.93
N LEU A 404 -32.96 20.13 -13.66
CA LEU A 404 -33.45 19.28 -14.75
C LEU A 404 -34.40 20.13 -15.62
N PRO A 405 -34.17 20.29 -16.93
CA PRO A 405 -35.10 21.02 -17.78
C PRO A 405 -36.47 20.34 -17.70
N ALA A 406 -37.51 21.13 -17.40
CA ALA A 406 -38.86 20.63 -17.21
C ALA A 406 -39.28 19.77 -18.41
N ARG A 407 -39.41 18.46 -18.18
CA ARG A 407 -39.69 17.47 -19.22
C ARG A 407 -41.03 17.82 -19.87
N ALA A 408 -40.98 18.35 -21.09
CA ALA A 408 -42.16 18.80 -21.81
C ALA A 408 -43.15 17.62 -21.94
N MET A 409 -44.29 17.73 -21.26
CA MET A 409 -45.37 16.76 -21.38
C MET A 409 -46.01 16.88 -22.75
N THR A 410 -45.53 16.09 -23.71
CA THR A 410 -46.24 15.86 -24.97
C THR A 410 -47.52 15.11 -24.67
N LYS A 411 -48.66 15.79 -24.80
CA LYS A 411 -50.00 15.18 -24.70
C LYS A 411 -50.21 14.21 -25.88
N THR A 412 -50.34 12.92 -25.60
CA THR A 412 -50.85 11.93 -26.55
C THR A 412 -52.38 11.85 -26.40
N PRO A 413 -53.17 11.85 -27.49
CA PRO A 413 -54.63 11.86 -27.42
C PRO A 413 -55.22 10.53 -26.97
N ALA A 414 -56.45 10.58 -26.46
CA ALA A 414 -57.19 9.44 -25.93
C ALA A 414 -57.85 8.57 -27.03
N GLY A 415 -57.96 7.26 -26.77
CA GLY A 415 -58.86 6.36 -27.50
C GLY A 415 -58.51 4.87 -27.36
N SER A 416 -59.44 4.07 -26.78
CA SER A 416 -59.59 2.59 -26.85
C SER A 416 -58.38 1.69 -26.52
N GLU A 417 -58.48 0.55 -25.83
CA GLU A 417 -59.61 -0.17 -25.22
C GLU A 417 -59.06 -1.09 -24.10
N ALA A 418 -59.92 -1.64 -23.22
CA ALA A 418 -59.52 -2.36 -22.01
C ALA A 418 -59.53 -3.90 -22.15
N ARG A 419 -58.71 -4.58 -21.30
CA ARG A 419 -58.73 -5.99 -20.80
C ARG A 419 -57.28 -6.46 -20.56
N ASP A 420 -56.88 -7.16 -19.49
CA ASP A 420 -57.61 -7.63 -18.29
C ASP A 420 -56.68 -7.71 -17.05
N ALA A 421 -57.29 -7.54 -15.88
CA ALA A 421 -56.91 -8.04 -14.54
C ALA A 421 -55.42 -8.15 -14.12
N ALA A 422 -55.03 -7.23 -13.22
CA ALA A 422 -54.16 -7.55 -12.09
C ALA A 422 -55.03 -7.82 -10.84
N PRO A 423 -54.55 -8.60 -9.85
CA PRO A 423 -54.97 -8.46 -8.46
C PRO A 423 -53.98 -7.56 -7.69
N GLU A 424 -54.50 -6.48 -7.11
CA GLU A 424 -53.78 -5.61 -6.17
C GLU A 424 -53.54 -6.32 -4.82
N LEU A 425 -52.38 -6.06 -4.20
CA LEU A 425 -52.24 -5.87 -2.75
C LEU A 425 -51.16 -4.77 -2.56
N SER A 426 -51.52 -3.54 -2.19
CA SER A 426 -51.99 -3.08 -0.86
C SER A 426 -50.83 -2.86 0.14
N GLU A 427 -50.57 -1.56 0.39
CA GLU A 427 -50.06 -0.97 1.63
C GLU A 427 -49.00 -1.72 2.47
N THR A 428 -47.75 -1.83 1.99
CA THR A 428 -46.59 -2.17 2.86
C THR A 428 -45.32 -1.33 2.66
N ALA A 429 -45.33 -0.30 1.80
CA ALA A 429 -44.15 0.48 1.44
C ALA A 429 -43.70 1.57 2.46
N SER A 430 -44.37 1.71 3.61
CA SER A 430 -44.07 2.74 4.62
C SER A 430 -43.85 2.22 6.05
N ALA A 431 -43.57 0.92 6.22
CA ALA A 431 -43.44 0.30 7.55
C ALA A 431 -42.26 -0.69 7.70
N MET A 432 -41.08 -0.35 7.18
CA MET A 432 -39.81 -0.99 7.61
C MET A 432 -38.68 0.03 7.82
N SER A 433 -38.92 0.98 8.71
CA SER A 433 -37.86 1.47 9.59
C SER A 433 -38.09 0.87 10.97
N ILE A 434 -37.01 0.50 11.67
CA ILE A 434 -37.02 -0.09 13.02
C ILE A 434 -37.64 -1.51 13.09
N ARG A 435 -36.85 -2.51 12.70
CA ARG A 435 -36.70 -3.72 13.53
C ARG A 435 -35.25 -4.18 13.54
N ALA A 436 -34.55 -3.83 14.60
CA ALA A 436 -33.35 -4.56 15.00
C ALA A 436 -33.78 -5.94 15.50
N SER A 437 -33.31 -6.99 14.82
CA SER A 437 -33.25 -8.36 15.34
C SER A 437 -31.98 -8.98 14.77
N ALA A 438 -30.82 -8.88 15.42
CA ALA A 438 -30.43 -9.48 16.70
C ALA A 438 -29.46 -10.64 16.44
N GLY A 439 -28.18 -10.41 16.74
CA GLY A 439 -27.32 -11.48 17.24
C GLY A 439 -26.45 -12.24 16.24
N THR A 440 -25.61 -11.56 15.46
CA THR A 440 -24.20 -11.99 15.49
C THR A 440 -23.68 -11.62 16.86
N ASN A 441 -23.67 -12.60 17.77
CA ASN A 441 -23.41 -12.33 19.17
C ASN A 441 -22.00 -11.73 19.30
N ARG A 442 -21.85 -10.57 19.96
CA ARG A 442 -20.52 -9.96 20.18
C ARG A 442 -19.57 -10.94 20.86
N LEU A 443 -20.11 -11.86 21.67
CA LEU A 443 -19.39 -12.99 22.26
C LEU A 443 -18.99 -14.08 21.25
N GLU A 444 -19.74 -14.31 20.17
CA GLU A 444 -19.36 -15.26 19.11
C GLU A 444 -18.27 -14.70 18.21
N TYR A 445 -18.32 -13.42 17.84
CA TYR A 445 -17.20 -12.75 17.16
C TYR A 445 -15.94 -12.74 18.04
N ILE A 446 -16.10 -12.47 19.34
CA ILE A 446 -15.02 -12.59 20.33
C ILE A 446 -14.53 -14.05 20.48
N ARG A 447 -15.38 -15.07 20.27
CA ARG A 447 -14.98 -16.49 20.31
C ARG A 447 -14.36 -16.99 18.99
N SER A 448 -14.70 -16.41 17.84
CA SER A 448 -14.08 -16.73 16.55
C SER A 448 -12.70 -16.08 16.39
N LEU A 449 -12.49 -14.91 17.01
CA LEU A 449 -11.17 -14.37 17.31
C LEU A 449 -10.45 -15.29 18.31
N GLY A 450 -9.72 -16.28 17.78
CA GLY A 450 -8.96 -17.24 18.59
C GLY A 450 -8.04 -16.55 19.62
N PRO A 451 -7.67 -17.19 20.73
CA PRO A 451 -7.27 -16.47 21.95
C PRO A 451 -6.05 -15.57 21.81
N ALA A 452 -5.19 -15.81 20.81
CA ALA A 452 -4.08 -14.95 20.45
C ALA A 452 -4.51 -13.54 19.98
N ALA A 453 -5.60 -13.43 19.21
CA ALA A 453 -6.12 -12.16 18.71
C ALA A 453 -6.69 -11.29 19.85
N LEU A 454 -7.42 -11.91 20.79
CA LEU A 454 -7.89 -11.25 22.01
C LEU A 454 -6.75 -10.76 22.91
N LEU A 455 -5.71 -11.58 23.10
CA LEU A 455 -4.53 -11.20 23.87
C LEU A 455 -3.79 -10.02 23.21
N TYR A 456 -3.63 -10.04 21.89
CA TYR A 456 -3.03 -8.96 21.12
C TYR A 456 -3.83 -7.64 21.25
N MET A 457 -5.16 -7.69 21.10
CA MET A 457 -6.05 -6.52 21.31
C MET A 457 -6.00 -5.97 22.74
N GLN A 458 -5.68 -6.81 23.73
CA GLN A 458 -5.53 -6.42 25.14
C GLN A 458 -4.08 -6.10 25.55
N GLY A 459 -3.15 -6.02 24.59
CA GLY A 459 -1.74 -5.69 24.86
C GLY A 459 -0.95 -6.76 25.62
N LYS A 460 -1.40 -8.02 25.60
CA LYS A 460 -0.72 -9.17 26.23
C LYS A 460 -0.04 -10.04 25.16
N ASP A 461 1.17 -10.48 25.45
CA ASP A 461 1.95 -11.35 24.56
C ASP A 461 1.33 -12.76 24.45
N PRO A 462 0.82 -13.18 23.27
CA PRO A 462 0.13 -14.46 23.13
C PRO A 462 1.06 -15.69 23.27
N ARG A 463 2.39 -15.51 23.19
CA ARG A 463 3.38 -16.60 23.22
C ARG A 463 3.46 -17.38 24.55
N ARG A 464 2.80 -16.90 25.61
CA ARG A 464 2.87 -17.51 26.96
C ARG A 464 1.75 -18.50 27.32
N SER A 465 0.69 -18.66 26.52
CA SER A 465 -0.56 -19.24 27.04
C SER A 465 -1.27 -20.33 26.21
N LEU A 466 -0.75 -20.74 25.04
CA LEU A 466 -1.37 -21.79 24.23
C LEU A 466 -0.34 -22.86 23.83
N ARG A 467 -0.56 -24.10 24.28
CA ARG A 467 0.03 -25.33 23.70
C ARG A 467 -1.03 -25.98 22.81
N GLY A 468 -0.64 -26.52 21.65
CA GLY A 468 -1.45 -27.53 20.94
C GLY A 468 -2.03 -27.16 19.57
N ARG A 469 -1.52 -26.12 18.88
CA ARG A 469 -1.59 -26.09 17.41
C ARG A 469 -0.21 -26.40 16.84
N ILE A 470 -0.19 -27.25 15.80
CA ILE A 470 0.94 -27.33 14.89
C ILE A 470 0.74 -26.16 13.94
N ASP A 471 1.38 -25.04 14.25
CA ASP A 471 1.38 -23.88 13.35
C ASP A 471 2.28 -24.22 12.15
N ASP A 472 1.80 -24.04 10.91
CA ASP A 472 2.60 -24.23 9.68
C ASP A 472 3.88 -23.34 9.68
N ASP A 473 3.87 -22.27 10.48
CA ASP A 473 5.03 -21.42 10.77
C ASP A 473 6.23 -22.19 11.40
N THR A 474 6.02 -23.39 11.93
CA THR A 474 7.06 -24.17 12.65
C THR A 474 7.93 -25.07 11.76
N MET A 475 7.47 -25.43 10.55
CA MET A 475 8.25 -26.26 9.61
C MET A 475 9.24 -25.41 8.79
N GLY A 476 10.22 -24.84 9.50
CA GLY A 476 11.38 -24.16 8.92
C GLY A 476 11.43 -22.64 9.11
N GLY A 477 10.37 -21.99 9.59
CA GLY A 477 10.32 -20.53 9.73
C GLY A 477 10.16 -19.78 8.40
N ILE A 478 9.80 -18.49 8.49
CA ILE A 478 9.39 -17.70 7.33
C ILE A 478 10.47 -17.68 6.26
N GLY A 479 10.12 -18.15 5.07
CA GLY A 479 10.96 -18.03 3.86
C GLY A 479 12.32 -18.72 3.89
N ILE A 480 12.66 -19.48 4.94
CA ILE A 480 13.90 -20.25 4.98
C ILE A 480 13.85 -21.37 3.94
N ASP A 481 14.97 -21.60 3.24
CA ASP A 481 15.13 -22.73 2.34
C ASP A 481 14.96 -24.07 3.10
N PRO A 482 14.01 -24.95 2.70
CA PRO A 482 13.82 -26.25 3.35
C PRO A 482 15.09 -27.12 3.40
N SER A 483 15.98 -27.00 2.42
CA SER A 483 17.25 -27.73 2.39
C SER A 483 18.25 -27.24 3.46
N ALA A 484 18.31 -25.93 3.71
CA ALA A 484 19.12 -25.34 4.77
C ALA A 484 18.62 -25.75 6.17
N TRP A 485 17.29 -25.89 6.34
CA TRP A 485 16.71 -26.41 7.57
C TRP A 485 17.04 -27.89 7.81
N MET A 486 16.97 -28.73 6.76
CA MET A 486 17.37 -30.14 6.84
C MET A 486 18.86 -30.31 7.19
N GLN A 487 19.74 -29.45 6.66
CA GLN A 487 21.17 -29.48 7.02
C GLN A 487 21.41 -29.14 8.50
N ASN A 488 20.69 -28.16 9.06
CA ASN A 488 20.82 -27.79 10.47
C ASN A 488 20.24 -28.84 11.44
N THR A 489 19.17 -29.56 11.09
CA THR A 489 18.59 -30.59 11.97
C THR A 489 19.47 -31.83 12.09
N HIS A 490 20.24 -32.19 11.04
CA HIS A 490 21.25 -33.25 11.13
C HIS A 490 22.44 -32.90 12.05
N GLY A 491 22.67 -31.63 12.39
CA GLY A 491 23.68 -31.20 13.35
C GLY A 491 23.31 -31.43 14.83
N VAL A 492 22.06 -31.80 15.14
CA VAL A 492 21.55 -31.86 16.54
C VAL A 492 21.28 -33.30 17.01
N VAL A 493 21.43 -34.32 16.15
CA VAL A 493 21.24 -35.74 16.51
C VAL A 493 22.58 -36.47 16.63
N SER A 494 23.37 -36.11 17.63
CA SER A 494 24.61 -36.84 18.00
C SER A 494 24.93 -36.82 19.49
N ILE A 495 23.91 -36.87 20.37
CA ILE A 495 24.10 -37.07 21.81
C ILE A 495 23.28 -38.28 22.32
N SER A 496 23.99 -39.18 23.02
CA SER A 496 23.48 -40.32 23.82
C SER A 496 22.74 -41.45 23.09
N ARG A 497 23.52 -42.43 22.58
CA ARG A 497 23.08 -43.84 22.50
C ARG A 497 23.76 -44.66 23.61
N ALA A 498 23.56 -44.24 24.86
CA ALA A 498 24.19 -44.82 26.05
C ALA A 498 23.39 -44.56 27.35
N ALA A 499 22.12 -44.99 27.40
CA ALA A 499 21.32 -45.01 28.64
C ALA A 499 20.08 -45.92 28.51
N SER A 500 20.26 -47.24 28.48
CA SER A 500 19.12 -48.18 28.50
C SER A 500 19.44 -49.56 29.09
N SER A 501 19.69 -49.62 30.40
CA SER A 501 19.44 -50.82 31.21
C SER A 501 19.48 -50.48 32.70
N GLY A 502 18.33 -50.53 33.37
CA GLY A 502 18.24 -50.35 34.82
C GLY A 502 16.81 -50.12 35.28
N VAL A 503 16.40 -50.84 36.34
CA VAL A 503 15.09 -50.75 37.03
C VAL A 503 13.94 -51.34 36.18
N LYS A 504 13.26 -52.44 36.53
CA LYS A 504 13.17 -53.25 37.77
C LYS A 504 13.08 -54.73 37.41
N ASP A 505 13.59 -55.61 38.27
CA ASP A 505 12.75 -56.69 38.80
C ASP A 505 13.18 -57.13 40.20
N ARG A 506 12.19 -57.38 41.06
CA ARG A 506 12.36 -57.91 42.43
C ARG A 506 11.10 -58.69 42.80
N LYS A 507 11.16 -60.03 42.72
CA LYS A 507 10.50 -61.00 43.62
C LYS A 507 10.60 -62.43 43.06
N ARG A 508 11.47 -63.26 43.64
CA ARG A 508 11.11 -64.41 44.51
C ARG A 508 12.39 -65.09 45.03
N ALA A 509 12.22 -65.88 46.08
CA ALA A 509 13.28 -66.63 46.77
C ALA A 509 13.05 -68.15 46.59
N ALA A 510 13.97 -68.94 47.18
CA ALA A 510 14.22 -70.38 47.02
C ALA A 510 15.22 -70.67 45.89
N GLU A 511 16.23 -71.54 46.02
CA GLU A 511 16.75 -72.43 47.08
C GLU A 511 17.98 -73.12 46.43
N GLU A 512 19.01 -73.50 47.21
CA GLU A 512 20.02 -74.55 46.87
C GLU A 512 20.85 -74.37 45.55
N GLU A 513 22.03 -74.94 45.32
CA GLU A 513 23.08 -75.60 46.13
C GLU A 513 24.38 -75.52 45.29
N ASN A 514 25.56 -75.52 45.92
CA ASN A 514 26.83 -76.08 45.36
C ASN A 514 27.38 -75.53 43.99
N ASP A 515 28.63 -75.75 43.59
CA ASP A 515 29.90 -75.89 44.31
C ASP A 515 31.04 -75.61 43.29
N ASN A 516 32.21 -75.22 43.79
CA ASN A 516 33.57 -75.39 43.23
C ASN A 516 34.00 -74.93 41.80
N THR A 517 35.19 -74.33 41.81
CA THR A 517 36.31 -74.44 40.82
C THR A 517 36.15 -73.89 39.39
N PHE A 518 37.23 -73.69 38.60
CA PHE A 518 38.62 -73.20 38.80
C PHE A 518 39.26 -73.14 37.39
N ASP A 519 40.20 -72.22 37.14
CA ASP A 519 40.92 -72.05 35.85
C ASP A 519 40.05 -71.80 34.60
N GLY A 520 40.56 -71.25 33.49
CA GLY A 520 41.91 -70.75 33.21
C GLY A 520 42.19 -70.78 31.69
N GLY A 521 43.22 -70.07 31.23
CA GLY A 521 43.82 -70.29 29.90
C GLY A 521 43.33 -69.41 28.74
N ALA A 522 44.28 -68.70 28.15
CA ALA A 522 44.13 -67.88 26.95
C ALA A 522 44.02 -68.69 25.65
N ASN A 523 43.36 -68.11 24.63
CA ASN A 523 44.02 -67.58 23.42
C ASN A 523 43.09 -66.69 22.60
#